data_AF-A0A529LTV8-F1
#
_entry.id   AF-A0A529LTV8-F1
#
_cell.length_a   1.000
_cell.length_b   1.000
_cell.length_c   1.000
_cell.angle_alpha   90.00
_cell.angle_beta   90.00
_cell.angle_gamma   90.00
#
_symmetry.space_group_name_H-M   'P 1'
#
loop_
_entity.id
_entity.type
_entity.pdbx_description
1 polymer ?
#
loop_
_entity_poly.entity_id
_entity_poly.type
_entity_poly.pdbx_seq_one_letter_code
_entity_poly.pdbx_strand_id
1 'polypeptide(L)'
;MTDDVTNQPPPLTGGNAWRGDPLLIQLAERFSDPVRKDLDGLGRFVLTQEAQELARLANVETPKLRTHDRQGRRIDVVEFHP
;
A
#
# COMPACT_ATOMS: atom_id res chain seq x y z
N MET A 1 -32.87 -17.75 10.76
CA MET A 1 -31.86 -16.69 10.52
C MET A 1 -30.96 -16.70 11.74
N THR A 2 -29.74 -17.13 11.53
CA THR A 2 -28.69 -17.28 12.53
C THR A 2 -28.13 -15.90 12.88
N ASP A 3 -28.08 -15.60 14.18
CA ASP A 3 -27.60 -14.44 14.94
C ASP A 3 -27.03 -13.21 14.20
N ASP A 4 -27.40 -12.02 14.70
CA ASP A 4 -26.86 -10.73 14.25
C ASP A 4 -25.36 -10.60 14.59
N VAL A 5 -24.55 -10.22 13.59
CA VAL A 5 -23.12 -9.98 13.76
C VAL A 5 -22.90 -8.58 14.32
N THR A 6 -22.62 -8.52 15.63
CA THR A 6 -22.37 -7.28 16.37
C THR A 6 -20.88 -7.10 16.70
N ASN A 7 -20.52 -5.92 17.20
CA ASN A 7 -19.15 -5.61 17.68
C ASN A 7 -18.05 -5.79 16.63
N GLN A 8 -18.32 -5.47 15.35
CA GLN A 8 -17.29 -5.48 14.31
C GLN A 8 -16.61 -4.10 14.24
N PRO A 9 -15.30 -4.01 14.45
CA PRO A 9 -14.60 -2.75 14.29
C PRO A 9 -14.60 -2.34 12.81
N PRO A 10 -14.71 -1.04 12.51
CA PRO A 10 -14.54 -0.56 11.15
C PRO A 10 -13.10 -0.77 10.68
N PRO A 11 -12.86 -0.87 9.36
CA PRO A 11 -11.51 -0.92 8.82
C PRO A 11 -10.75 0.38 9.10
N LEU A 12 -9.43 0.29 9.22
CA LEU A 12 -8.54 1.44 9.48
C LEU A 12 -8.35 2.36 8.25
N THR A 13 -8.92 1.99 7.11
CA THR A 13 -8.82 2.70 5.83
C THR A 13 -9.44 4.10 5.90
N GLY A 14 -8.88 5.05 5.15
CA GLY A 14 -9.38 6.43 5.04
C GLY A 14 -8.80 7.40 6.06
N GLY A 15 -7.87 6.96 6.90
CA GLY A 15 -7.10 7.81 7.81
C GLY A 15 -5.89 8.51 7.17
N ASN A 16 -4.98 8.99 8.01
CA ASN A 16 -3.66 9.46 7.59
C ASN A 16 -2.60 8.91 8.55
N ALA A 17 -1.71 8.05 8.05
CA ALA A 17 -0.70 7.36 8.86
C ALA A 17 0.32 8.33 9.46
N TRP A 18 0.65 9.42 8.76
CA TRP A 18 1.57 10.43 9.27
C TRP A 18 0.93 11.28 10.38
N ARG A 19 -0.31 11.73 10.18
CA ARG A 19 -1.04 12.48 11.22
C ARG A 19 -1.41 11.65 12.44
N GLY A 20 -1.56 10.34 12.26
CA GLY A 20 -1.87 9.40 13.33
C GLY A 20 -0.71 9.08 14.26
N ASP A 21 0.52 9.51 13.92
CA ASP A 21 1.72 9.23 14.69
C ASP A 21 2.38 10.54 15.22
N PRO A 22 2.15 10.90 16.49
CA PRO A 22 2.74 12.09 17.10
C PRO A 22 4.27 12.06 17.15
N LEU A 23 4.88 10.88 17.29
CA LEU A 23 6.34 10.75 17.33
C LEU A 23 6.92 11.06 15.94
N LEU A 24 6.29 10.55 14.88
CA LEU A 24 6.72 10.82 13.52
C LEU A 24 6.58 12.30 13.14
N ILE A 25 5.53 12.97 13.62
CA ILE A 25 5.36 14.43 13.47
C ILE A 25 6.51 15.17 14.17
N GLN A 26 6.82 14.80 15.42
CA GLN A 26 7.87 15.44 16.21
C GLN A 26 9.25 15.30 15.54
N LEU A 27 9.56 14.12 15.01
CA LEU A 27 10.81 13.88 14.27
C LEU A 27 10.91 14.75 13.00
N ALA A 28 9.78 15.08 12.39
CA ALA A 28 9.71 15.91 11.17
C ALA A 28 9.64 17.43 11.45
N GLU A 29 9.71 17.89 12.70
CA GLU A 29 9.61 19.32 13.06
C GLU A 29 10.67 20.18 12.36
N ARG A 30 11.88 19.64 12.18
CA ARG A 30 12.99 20.37 11.54
C ARG A 30 12.96 20.35 10.02
N PHE A 31 12.03 19.62 9.41
CA PHE A 31 11.92 19.58 7.97
C PHE A 31 11.36 20.90 7.43
N SER A 32 11.49 21.12 6.12
CA SER A 32 10.87 22.27 5.48
C SER A 32 9.35 22.05 5.35
N ASP A 33 8.58 23.13 5.23
CA ASP A 33 7.13 23.04 5.02
C ASP A 33 6.73 22.18 3.80
N PRO A 34 7.41 22.26 2.64
CA PRO A 34 7.11 21.38 1.51
C PRO A 34 7.25 19.90 1.86
N VAL A 35 8.32 19.51 2.56
CA VAL A 35 8.54 18.11 2.95
C VAL A 35 7.44 17.62 3.89
N ARG A 36 7.02 18.45 4.86
CA ARG A 36 5.89 18.09 5.75
C ARG A 36 4.57 17.93 4.99
N LYS A 37 4.32 18.75 3.96
CA LYS A 37 3.14 18.61 3.10
C LYS A 37 3.19 17.32 2.28
N ASP A 38 4.36 16.93 1.79
CA ASP A 38 4.54 15.67 1.07
C ASP A 38 4.31 14.46 2.00
N LEU A 39 4.84 14.50 3.22
CA LEU A 39 4.60 13.47 4.24
C LEU A 39 3.11 13.36 4.60
N ASP A 40 2.40 14.48 4.69
CA ASP A 40 0.97 14.49 4.90
C ASP A 40 0.20 13.81 3.75
N GLY A 41 0.56 14.14 2.51
CA GLY A 41 -0.02 13.54 1.31
C GLY A 41 0.24 12.03 1.24
N LEU A 42 1.48 11.60 1.49
CA LEU A 42 1.86 10.20 1.56
C LEU A 42 1.14 9.46 2.68
N GLY A 43 1.06 10.06 3.88
CA GLY A 43 0.38 9.48 5.03
C GLY A 43 -1.10 9.22 4.76
N ARG A 44 -1.77 10.10 4.00
CA ARG A 44 -3.13 9.86 3.51
C ARG A 44 -3.17 8.74 2.46
N PHE A 45 -2.26 8.78 1.48
CA PHE A 45 -2.23 7.80 0.38
C PHE A 45 -2.09 6.36 0.90
N VAL A 46 -1.17 6.09 1.81
CA VAL A 46 -0.90 4.72 2.30
C VAL A 46 -2.06 4.09 3.06
N LEU A 47 -3.05 4.88 3.50
CA LEU A 47 -4.25 4.39 4.16
C LEU A 47 -5.50 4.42 3.28
N THR A 48 -5.41 4.76 1.99
CA THR A 48 -6.57 4.65 1.10
C THR A 48 -6.87 3.20 0.75
N GLN A 49 -8.11 2.92 0.35
CA GLN A 49 -8.52 1.58 -0.04
C GLN A 49 -7.75 1.11 -1.28
N GLU A 50 -7.52 2.03 -2.22
CA GLU A 50 -6.81 1.76 -3.47
C GLU A 50 -5.35 1.36 -3.20
N ALA A 51 -4.64 2.09 -2.33
CA ALA A 51 -3.27 1.75 -1.97
C ALA A 51 -3.17 0.38 -1.27
N GLN A 52 -4.13 0.09 -0.37
CA GLN A 52 -4.19 -1.20 0.33
C GLN A 52 -4.52 -2.35 -0.63
N GLU A 53 -5.38 -2.13 -1.62
CA GLU A 53 -5.72 -3.13 -2.63
C GLU A 53 -4.55 -3.39 -3.59
N LEU A 54 -3.82 -2.33 -4.01
CA LEU A 54 -2.58 -2.49 -4.77
C LEU A 54 -1.55 -3.32 -3.99
N ALA A 55 -1.38 -3.04 -2.69
CA ALA A 55 -0.50 -3.82 -1.83
C ALA A 55 -0.96 -5.28 -1.72
N ARG A 56 -2.26 -5.53 -1.60
CA ARG A 56 -2.82 -6.90 -1.58
C ARG A 56 -2.53 -7.63 -2.88
N LEU A 57 -2.82 -7.03 -4.02
CA LEU A 57 -2.61 -7.61 -5.35
C LEU A 57 -1.15 -7.93 -5.60
N ALA A 58 -0.23 -7.01 -5.26
CA ALA A 58 1.20 -7.25 -5.42
C ALA A 58 1.73 -8.44 -4.61
N ASN A 59 1.12 -8.76 -3.47
CA ASN A 59 1.53 -9.89 -2.61
C ASN A 59 0.83 -11.20 -2.96
N VAL A 60 -0.42 -11.15 -3.45
CA VAL A 60 -1.18 -12.35 -3.84
C VAL A 60 -0.79 -12.79 -5.26
N GLU A 61 -0.69 -11.85 -6.20
CA GLU A 61 -0.33 -12.10 -7.60
C GLU A 61 1.19 -12.03 -7.78
N THR A 62 1.87 -13.05 -7.23
CA THR A 62 3.33 -13.07 -7.19
C THR A 62 4.00 -13.04 -8.57
N PRO A 63 5.21 -12.48 -8.68
CA PRO A 63 5.90 -12.35 -9.96
C PRO A 63 6.27 -13.70 -10.57
N LYS A 64 6.18 -13.81 -11.90
CA LYS A 64 6.43 -15.06 -12.65
C LYS A 64 7.66 -14.92 -13.51
N LEU A 65 8.67 -15.76 -13.27
CA LEU A 65 9.83 -15.85 -14.14
C LEU A 65 9.49 -16.58 -15.45
N ARG A 66 9.70 -15.90 -16.57
CA ARG A 66 9.60 -16.42 -17.93
C ARG A 66 11.00 -16.52 -18.50
N THR A 67 11.59 -17.71 -18.41
CA THR A 67 12.94 -17.95 -18.93
C THR A 67 12.96 -17.93 -20.47
N HIS A 68 11.90 -18.37 -21.12
CA HIS A 68 11.82 -18.47 -22.58
C HIS A 68 10.52 -17.89 -23.14
N ASP A 69 10.56 -17.46 -24.41
CA ASP A 69 9.40 -17.09 -25.20
C ASP A 69 8.66 -18.34 -25.76
N ARG A 70 7.54 -18.09 -26.46
CA ARG A 70 6.73 -19.14 -27.08
C ARG A 70 7.44 -19.92 -28.20
N GLN A 71 8.56 -19.42 -28.70
CA GLN A 71 9.36 -20.05 -29.76
C GLN A 71 10.60 -20.77 -29.19
N GLY A 72 10.74 -20.83 -27.86
CA GLY A 72 11.87 -21.48 -27.19
C GLY A 72 13.14 -20.63 -27.15
N ARG A 73 13.08 -19.33 -27.46
CA ARG A 73 14.23 -18.44 -27.29
C ARG A 73 14.26 -17.91 -25.87
N ARG A 74 15.45 -17.86 -25.28
CA ARG A 74 15.66 -17.37 -23.92
C ARG A 74 15.38 -15.85 -23.85
N ILE A 75 14.61 -15.43 -22.84
CA ILE A 75 14.24 -14.02 -22.58
C ILE A 75 14.50 -13.57 -21.15
N ASP A 76 14.49 -14.48 -20.16
CA ASP A 76 14.75 -14.21 -18.74
C ASP A 76 14.00 -12.99 -18.16
N VAL A 77 12.69 -12.89 -18.42
CA VAL A 77 11.84 -11.79 -17.96
C VAL A 77 11.04 -12.20 -16.73
N VAL A 78 10.92 -11.31 -15.74
CA VAL A 78 9.97 -11.48 -14.63
C VAL A 78 8.72 -10.64 -14.93
N GLU A 79 7.57 -11.29 -14.97
CA GLU A 79 6.26 -10.68 -15.20
C GLU A 79 5.57 -10.39 -13.86
N PHE A 80 5.06 -9.17 -13.69
CA PHE A 80 4.38 -8.70 -12.48
C PHE A 80 2.91 -8.44 -12.78
N HIS A 81 2.08 -8.50 -11.74
CA HIS A 81 0.75 -7.89 -11.80
C HIS A 81 0.87 -6.36 -11.93
N PRO A 82 -0.04 -5.70 -12.67
CA PRO A 82 -0.10 -4.23 -12.75
C PRO A 82 -0.19 -3.53 -11.39
#